data_AF-A0A7L5BE73-F1
#
_entry.id   AF-A0A7L5BE73-F1
#
_cell.length_a   1.000
_cell.length_b   1.000
_cell.length_c   1.000
_cell.angle_alpha   90.00
_cell.angle_beta   90.00
_cell.angle_gamma   90.00
#
_symmetry.space_group_name_H-M   'P 1'
#
loop_
_entity.id
_entity.type
_entity.pdbx_description
1 polymer ?
#
loop_
_entity_poly.entity_id
_entity_poly.type
_entity_poly.pdbx_seq_one_letter_code
_entity_poly.pdbx_strand_id
1 'polypeptide(L)'
;MLTGANYTLREQLGEGTPYFVSTVDAFAASESYYGTRQQGGNVWEWVEDWRSKGEGGCWRCDEWTKGMRGGSFNYTEIGLSAENLDPGAPELGLFVNGARLARIEEGWEPVSPSSVSTIINTLSEKTAQLKSRPVYLALTSFFAGVVSLGTAWLVIAHYRRRRIN
;
A
#
# COMPACT_ATOMS: atom_id res chain seq x y z
N MET A 1 25.97 -0.36 15.50
CA MET A 1 25.06 0.30 14.53
C MET A 1 23.80 -0.53 14.46
N LEU A 2 22.63 0.09 14.63
CA LEU A 2 21.36 -0.62 14.46
C LEU A 2 21.15 -0.89 12.97
N THR A 3 20.92 -2.14 12.61
CA THR A 3 20.60 -2.54 11.23
C THR A 3 19.08 -2.44 11.02
N GLY A 4 18.63 -1.92 9.88
CA GLY A 4 17.22 -1.99 9.48
C GLY A 4 16.45 -0.66 9.61
N ALA A 5 15.27 -0.71 10.21
CA ALA A 5 14.34 0.41 10.36
C ALA A 5 13.62 0.30 11.71
N ASN A 6 12.97 1.38 12.18
CA ASN A 6 12.15 1.35 13.38
C ASN A 6 10.68 1.06 13.01
N TYR A 7 10.20 -0.14 13.34
CA TYR A 7 8.84 -0.61 13.05
C TYR A 7 8.45 -1.72 14.02
N THR A 8 7.18 -2.13 14.00
CA THR A 8 6.70 -3.25 14.81
C THR A 8 7.11 -4.57 14.16
N LEU A 9 7.91 -5.37 14.86
CA LEU A 9 8.32 -6.70 14.43
C LEU A 9 7.88 -7.74 15.47
N ARG A 10 7.13 -8.76 15.04
CA ARG A 10 6.64 -9.85 15.92
C ARG A 10 5.92 -9.31 17.16
N GLU A 11 5.01 -8.35 16.94
CA GLU A 11 4.21 -7.70 17.99
C GLU A 11 5.02 -6.91 19.03
N GLN A 12 6.29 -6.63 18.74
CA GLN A 12 7.17 -5.82 19.59
C GLN A 12 7.55 -4.53 18.85
N LEU A 13 7.50 -3.41 19.57
CA LEU A 13 7.96 -2.12 19.06
C LEU A 13 9.49 -2.16 18.86
N GLY A 14 9.97 -1.61 17.74
CA GLY A 14 11.40 -1.48 17.47
C GLY A 14 12.09 -0.59 18.50
N GLU A 15 11.59 0.64 18.66
CA GLU A 15 11.91 1.51 19.79
C GLU A 15 10.69 1.75 20.69
N GLY A 16 10.91 1.67 22.00
CA GLY A 16 9.88 1.80 23.02
C GLY A 16 9.80 3.19 23.65
N THR A 17 9.27 3.23 24.87
CA THR A 17 9.14 4.47 25.65
C THR A 17 10.49 5.17 25.86
N PRO A 18 10.50 6.51 25.97
CA PRO A 18 9.33 7.40 25.98
C PRO A 18 8.95 7.95 24.59
N TYR A 19 9.83 7.82 23.60
CA TYR A 19 9.68 8.54 22.32
C TYR A 19 9.14 7.68 21.19
N PHE A 20 9.36 6.37 21.21
CA PHE A 20 8.95 5.39 20.20
C PHE A 20 9.53 5.57 18.78
N VAL A 21 9.93 6.79 18.43
CA VAL A 21 10.68 7.15 17.23
C VAL A 21 12.19 7.14 17.52
N SER A 22 12.95 6.87 16.48
CA SER A 22 14.42 6.91 16.49
C SER A 22 14.93 8.27 16.05
N THR A 23 16.17 8.59 16.42
CA THR A 23 16.87 9.75 15.87
C THR A 23 17.02 9.63 14.35
N VAL A 24 17.04 10.77 13.67
CA VAL A 24 17.34 10.83 12.23
C VAL A 24 18.73 10.26 11.99
N ASP A 25 18.85 9.45 10.94
CA ASP A 25 20.02 8.67 10.53
C ASP A 25 20.51 7.60 11.51
N ALA A 26 19.69 7.20 12.50
CA ALA A 26 20.04 6.13 13.44
C ALA A 26 20.35 4.78 12.76
N PHE A 27 19.76 4.54 11.59
CA PHE A 27 19.91 3.31 10.82
C PHE A 27 20.68 3.55 9.51
N ALA A 28 22.01 3.60 9.58
CA ALA A 28 22.86 3.80 8.40
C ALA A 28 22.63 2.75 7.31
N ALA A 29 22.27 1.51 7.68
CA ALA A 29 21.97 0.43 6.74
C ALA A 29 20.63 0.58 6.00
N SER A 30 19.82 1.59 6.32
CA SER A 30 18.55 1.91 5.64
C SER A 30 18.72 2.80 4.41
N GLU A 31 19.97 3.08 4.02
CA GLU A 31 20.27 3.95 2.89
C GLU A 31 19.79 3.35 1.57
N SER A 32 19.01 4.13 0.83
CA SER A 32 18.57 3.77 -0.50
C SER A 32 19.67 3.99 -1.53
N TYR A 33 19.46 3.48 -2.74
CA TYR A 33 20.32 3.77 -3.89
C TYR A 33 20.55 5.27 -4.11
N TYR A 34 19.59 6.12 -3.72
CA TYR A 34 19.66 7.58 -3.88
C TYR A 34 20.25 8.31 -2.66
N GLY A 35 20.82 7.59 -1.68
CA GLY A 35 21.45 8.19 -0.49
C GLY A 35 20.48 8.66 0.59
N THR A 36 19.18 8.44 0.42
CA THR A 36 18.16 8.77 1.43
C THR A 36 17.98 7.62 2.42
N ARG A 37 17.89 7.95 3.71
CA ARG A 37 17.75 6.99 4.82
C ARG A 37 16.37 7.05 5.48
N GLN A 38 16.03 5.96 6.16
CA GLN A 38 14.79 5.81 6.94
C GLN A 38 13.53 6.20 6.14
N GLN A 39 13.48 5.80 4.86
CA GLN A 39 12.23 5.87 4.08
C GLN A 39 11.22 4.80 4.50
N GLY A 40 11.67 3.78 5.23
CA GLY A 40 10.84 2.79 5.87
C GLY A 40 10.86 2.96 7.38
N GLY A 41 9.70 2.96 8.02
CA GLY A 41 9.52 3.02 9.46
C GLY A 41 9.71 4.41 10.04
N ASN A 42 9.86 4.47 11.36
CA ASN A 42 9.86 5.68 12.16
C ASN A 42 8.50 6.39 12.14
N VAL A 43 8.16 7.07 11.05
CA VAL A 43 6.90 7.81 10.89
C VAL A 43 6.36 7.65 9.48
N TRP A 44 5.03 7.65 9.35
CA TRP A 44 4.39 7.80 8.05
C TRP A 44 4.73 9.15 7.45
N GLU A 45 5.16 9.20 6.19
CA GLU A 45 5.49 10.44 5.50
C GLU A 45 4.36 10.84 4.56
N TRP A 46 3.81 12.05 4.77
CA TRP A 46 2.78 12.62 3.89
C TRP A 46 3.29 12.80 2.45
N VAL A 47 2.42 12.50 1.48
CA VAL A 47 2.60 12.93 0.08
C VAL A 47 1.52 13.94 -0.30
N GLU A 48 1.84 14.81 -1.26
CA GLU A 48 0.93 15.87 -1.71
C GLU A 48 -0.31 15.30 -2.44
N ASP A 49 -0.16 14.14 -3.09
CA ASP A 49 -1.20 13.48 -3.86
C ASP A 49 -2.32 12.88 -2.97
N TRP A 50 -3.51 12.79 -3.56
CA TRP A 50 -4.65 12.11 -2.95
C TRP A 50 -4.51 10.59 -3.08
N ARG A 51 -4.72 9.86 -1.98
CA ARG A 51 -4.87 8.40 -2.01
C ARG A 51 -6.28 8.00 -2.45
N SER A 52 -7.28 8.73 -1.95
CA SER A 52 -8.67 8.55 -2.36
C SER A 52 -9.44 9.87 -2.34
N LYS A 53 -10.50 9.92 -3.14
CA LYS A 53 -11.47 11.01 -3.25
C LYS A 53 -12.91 10.53 -3.01
N GLY A 54 -13.07 9.48 -2.19
CA GLY A 54 -14.37 8.95 -1.80
C GLY A 54 -15.05 8.00 -2.79
N GLU A 55 -14.30 7.41 -3.72
CA GLU A 55 -14.86 6.58 -4.80
C GLU A 55 -14.26 5.16 -4.87
N GLY A 56 -13.41 4.79 -3.91
CA GLY A 56 -12.67 3.52 -3.94
C GLY A 56 -13.23 2.45 -3.01
N GLY A 57 -13.08 1.18 -3.39
CA GLY A 57 -13.48 0.01 -2.59
C GLY A 57 -12.39 -0.57 -1.68
N CYS A 58 -11.37 0.21 -1.33
CA CYS A 58 -10.31 -0.17 -0.40
C CYS A 58 -10.52 0.43 0.99
N TRP A 59 -9.73 0.01 1.98
CA TRP A 59 -9.77 0.55 3.35
C TRP A 59 -9.63 2.09 3.31
N ARG A 60 -10.61 2.81 3.91
CA ARG A 60 -10.75 4.28 3.90
C ARG A 60 -10.69 4.95 2.52
N CYS A 61 -11.09 4.23 1.48
CA CYS A 61 -11.17 4.80 0.14
C CYS A 61 -12.56 5.39 -0.20
N ASP A 62 -13.52 5.25 0.69
CA ASP A 62 -14.83 5.92 0.71
C ASP A 62 -14.77 7.36 1.26
N GLU A 63 -13.60 7.80 1.71
CA GLU A 63 -13.33 9.15 2.20
C GLU A 63 -12.31 9.88 1.30
N TRP A 64 -12.19 11.20 1.51
CA TRP A 64 -11.09 11.98 0.94
C TRP A 64 -9.86 11.85 1.83
N THR A 65 -8.82 11.21 1.32
CA THR A 65 -7.61 10.91 2.08
C THR A 65 -6.35 11.26 1.30
N LYS A 66 -5.38 11.88 1.97
CA LYS A 66 -4.03 12.11 1.43
C LYS A 66 -3.24 10.80 1.46
N GLY A 67 -2.26 10.67 0.57
CA GLY A 67 -1.36 9.53 0.62
C GLY A 67 -0.34 9.65 1.74
N MET A 68 0.04 8.50 2.31
CA MET A 68 1.17 8.36 3.22
C MET A 68 2.06 7.20 2.77
N ARG A 69 3.36 7.32 3.03
CA ARG A 69 4.39 6.37 2.63
C ARG A 69 5.29 5.97 3.79
N GLY A 70 5.97 4.84 3.63
CA GLY A 70 7.10 4.45 4.48
C GLY A 70 6.76 3.65 5.74
N GLY A 71 5.55 3.76 6.28
CA GLY A 71 5.20 3.10 7.54
C GLY A 71 5.73 3.85 8.76
N SER A 72 5.21 3.51 9.94
CA SER A 72 5.61 4.11 11.22
C SER A 72 6.16 3.06 12.19
N PHE A 73 6.75 3.53 13.30
CA PHE A 73 7.30 2.66 14.35
C PHE A 73 6.29 1.64 14.93
N ASN A 74 4.99 1.95 14.87
CA ASN A 74 3.92 1.09 15.38
C ASN A 74 3.25 0.23 14.29
N TYR A 75 3.80 0.19 13.08
CA TYR A 75 3.25 -0.56 11.96
C TYR A 75 4.15 -1.73 11.58
N THR A 76 3.59 -2.75 10.93
CA THR A 76 4.33 -3.95 10.53
C THR A 76 5.10 -3.74 9.23
N GLU A 77 5.83 -4.76 8.79
CA GLU A 77 6.59 -4.77 7.53
C GLU A 77 5.76 -4.42 6.29
N ILE A 78 4.43 -4.57 6.34
CA ILE A 78 3.51 -4.20 5.25
C ILE A 78 3.63 -2.71 4.94
N GLY A 79 3.77 -1.86 5.97
CA GLY A 79 3.89 -0.42 5.81
C GLY A 79 5.23 0.02 5.20
N LEU A 80 6.26 -0.83 5.33
CA LEU A 80 7.61 -0.54 4.86
C LEU A 80 7.79 -0.75 3.35
N SER A 81 6.81 -1.37 2.68
CA SER A 81 6.90 -1.60 1.25
C SER A 81 6.99 -0.28 0.48
N ALA A 82 7.96 -0.20 -0.43
CA ALA A 82 8.12 0.92 -1.35
C ALA A 82 6.94 1.09 -2.32
N GLU A 83 6.00 0.15 -2.37
CA GLU A 83 4.76 0.24 -3.15
C GLU A 83 3.55 0.63 -2.29
N ASN A 84 3.66 0.55 -0.96
CA ASN A 84 2.53 0.81 -0.08
C ASN A 84 2.18 2.30 -0.04
N LEU A 85 0.93 2.64 -0.35
CA LEU A 85 0.37 3.98 -0.25
C LEU A 85 -0.86 3.91 0.66
N ASP A 86 -0.67 4.33 1.91
CA ASP A 86 -1.67 4.26 2.97
C ASP A 86 -2.55 5.52 2.96
N PRO A 87 -3.86 5.43 3.24
CA PRO A 87 -4.74 6.59 3.31
C PRO A 87 -4.59 7.30 4.65
N GLY A 88 -4.24 8.59 4.60
CA GLY A 88 -4.16 9.45 5.77
C GLY A 88 -5.20 10.56 5.75
N ALA A 89 -5.68 10.89 6.95
CA ALA A 89 -6.59 12.01 7.22
C ALA A 89 -5.82 13.13 7.95
N PRO A 90 -5.38 14.19 7.24
CA PRO A 90 -4.54 15.25 7.81
C PRO A 90 -5.14 15.91 9.05
N GLU A 91 -6.47 16.01 9.12
CA GLU A 91 -7.23 16.59 10.23
C GLU A 91 -7.06 15.84 11.56
N LEU A 92 -6.63 14.57 11.53
CA LEU A 92 -6.46 13.78 12.75
C LEU A 92 -5.17 14.08 13.51
N GLY A 93 -4.17 14.71 12.87
CA GLY A 93 -2.94 15.14 13.54
C GLY A 93 -2.22 14.05 14.34
N LEU A 94 -2.16 12.82 13.81
CA LEU A 94 -1.60 11.68 14.55
C LEU A 94 -0.08 11.81 14.76
N PHE A 95 0.39 11.45 15.96
CA PHE A 95 1.79 11.51 16.37
C PHE A 95 2.73 10.54 15.62
N VAL A 96 2.17 9.62 14.83
CA VAL A 96 2.89 8.68 13.98
C VAL A 96 3.17 9.23 12.58
N ASN A 97 2.69 10.44 12.29
CA ASN A 97 2.82 11.09 10.99
C ASN A 97 3.92 12.15 11.02
N GLY A 98 4.68 12.23 9.94
CA GLY A 98 5.72 13.20 9.68
C GLY A 98 5.76 13.58 8.21
N ALA A 99 6.88 14.17 7.78
CA ALA A 99 7.07 14.58 6.41
C ALA A 99 8.54 14.55 6.03
N ARG A 100 8.80 14.39 4.73
CA ARG A 100 10.10 14.57 4.11
C ARG A 100 9.99 15.68 3.09
N LEU A 101 10.92 16.64 3.19
CA LEU A 101 10.95 17.76 2.27
C LEU A 101 11.54 17.31 0.93
N ALA A 102 10.91 17.77 -0.15
CA ALA A 102 11.43 17.68 -1.50
C ALA A 102 11.57 19.09 -2.07
N ARG A 103 12.55 19.27 -2.96
CA ARG A 103 12.74 20.49 -3.72
C ARG A 103 12.98 20.13 -5.17
N ILE A 104 12.35 20.89 -6.07
CA ILE A 104 12.65 20.83 -7.50
C ILE A 104 13.99 21.56 -7.73
N GLU A 105 14.92 20.87 -8.39
CA GLU A 105 16.19 21.45 -8.79
C GLU A 105 15.97 22.56 -9.81
N GLU A 106 16.80 23.60 -9.76
CA GLU A 106 16.72 24.69 -10.72
C GLU A 106 16.98 24.18 -12.15
N GLY A 107 16.10 24.52 -13.09
CA GLY A 107 16.16 24.03 -14.46
C GLY A 107 15.61 22.62 -14.69
N TRP A 108 15.03 21.98 -13.65
CA TRP A 108 14.26 20.75 -13.85
C TRP A 108 13.01 21.03 -14.69
N GLU A 109 12.83 20.23 -15.73
CA GLU A 109 11.61 20.21 -16.52
C GLU A 109 10.96 18.82 -16.42
N PRO A 110 9.61 18.75 -16.34
CA PRO A 110 8.92 17.47 -16.32
C PRO A 110 9.22 16.70 -17.60
N VAL A 111 9.67 15.45 -17.45
CA VAL A 111 9.87 14.56 -18.59
C VAL A 111 8.53 14.37 -19.29
N SER A 112 8.45 14.76 -20.57
CA SER A 112 7.25 14.54 -21.37
C SER A 112 6.91 13.05 -21.34
N PRO A 113 5.68 12.66 -20.94
CA PRO A 113 5.32 11.26 -20.92
C PRO A 113 5.52 10.66 -22.31
N SER A 114 6.17 9.51 -22.37
CA SER A 114 6.29 8.77 -23.62
C SER A 114 4.90 8.32 -24.07
N SER A 115 4.71 8.10 -25.37
CA SER A 115 3.44 7.56 -25.87
C SER A 115 3.06 6.23 -25.18
N VAL A 116 4.07 5.44 -24.76
CA VAL A 116 3.87 4.19 -24.02
C VAL A 116 3.30 4.47 -22.62
N SER A 117 3.86 5.41 -21.86
CA SER A 117 3.34 5.72 -20.51
C SER A 117 1.94 6.31 -20.57
N THR A 118 1.64 7.14 -21.57
CA THR A 118 0.28 7.65 -21.80
C THR A 118 -0.71 6.50 -22.05
N ILE A 119 -0.35 5.52 -22.89
CA ILE A 119 -1.19 4.35 -23.16
C ILE A 119 -1.41 3.54 -21.88
N ILE A 120 -0.34 3.25 -21.13
CA ILE A 120 -0.41 2.48 -19.88
C ILE A 120 -1.30 3.18 -18.85
N ASN A 121 -1.14 4.49 -18.66
CA ASN A 121 -1.95 5.26 -17.72
C ASN A 121 -3.43 5.26 -18.14
N THR A 122 -3.71 5.49 -19.42
CA THR A 122 -5.08 5.46 -19.97
C THR A 122 -5.74 4.09 -19.78
N LEU A 123 -4.99 3.00 -20.03
CA LEU A 123 -5.48 1.64 -19.84
C LEU A 123 -5.74 1.34 -18.35
N SER A 124 -4.85 1.80 -17.47
CA SER A 124 -4.95 1.62 -16.03
C SER A 124 -6.18 2.34 -15.47
N GLU A 125 -6.42 3.59 -15.89
CA GLU A 125 -7.61 4.36 -15.54
C GLU A 125 -8.90 3.68 -16.02
N LYS A 126 -8.96 3.28 -17.30
CA LYS A 126 -10.12 2.57 -17.85
C LYS A 126 -10.39 1.25 -17.12
N THR A 127 -9.33 0.51 -16.77
CA THR A 127 -9.43 -0.75 -16.03
C THR A 127 -9.94 -0.51 -14.62
N ALA A 128 -9.46 0.53 -13.93
CA ALA A 128 -9.94 0.90 -12.60
C ALA A 128 -11.43 1.29 -12.65
N GLN A 129 -11.85 2.09 -13.64
CA GLN A 129 -13.25 2.45 -13.85
C GLN A 129 -14.14 1.24 -14.18
N LEU A 130 -13.63 0.28 -14.94
CA LEU A 130 -14.37 -0.97 -15.23
C LEU A 130 -14.54 -1.80 -13.96
N LYS A 131 -13.48 -1.95 -13.15
CA LYS A 131 -13.50 -2.73 -11.91
C LYS A 131 -14.41 -2.13 -10.83
N SER A 132 -14.58 -0.81 -10.80
CA SER A 132 -15.49 -0.16 -9.84
C SER A 132 -16.97 -0.24 -10.23
N ARG A 133 -17.31 -0.73 -11.44
CA ARG A 133 -18.71 -0.86 -11.85
C ARG A 133 -19.41 -2.02 -11.12
N PRO A 134 -20.64 -1.82 -10.60
CA PRO A 134 -21.38 -2.86 -9.89
C PRO A 134 -21.64 -4.10 -10.75
N VAL A 135 -21.85 -3.91 -12.06
CA VAL A 135 -22.03 -5.01 -13.03
C VAL A 135 -20.79 -5.90 -13.12
N TYR A 136 -19.59 -5.29 -13.12
CA TYR A 136 -18.33 -6.05 -13.17
C TYR A 136 -18.17 -6.91 -11.91
N LEU A 137 -18.39 -6.31 -10.73
CA LEU A 137 -18.33 -7.02 -9.45
C LEU A 137 -19.34 -8.18 -9.36
N ALA A 138 -20.56 -7.95 -9.85
CA ALA A 138 -21.60 -8.98 -9.89
C ALA A 138 -21.21 -10.15 -10.80
N LEU A 139 -20.72 -9.87 -12.01
CA LEU A 139 -20.27 -10.89 -12.95
C LEU A 139 -19.09 -11.69 -12.41
N THR A 140 -18.06 -11.04 -11.88
CA THR A 140 -16.90 -11.75 -11.32
C THR A 140 -17.27 -12.61 -10.12
N SER A 141 -18.19 -12.13 -9.27
CA SER A 141 -18.70 -12.90 -8.12
C SER A 141 -19.52 -14.11 -8.57
N PHE A 142 -20.34 -13.97 -9.62
CA PHE A 142 -21.10 -15.07 -10.20
C PHE A 142 -20.17 -16.16 -10.75
N PHE A 143 -19.17 -15.80 -11.55
CA PHE A 143 -18.21 -16.77 -12.10
C PHE A 143 -17.40 -17.46 -11.01
N ALA A 144 -16.95 -16.71 -9.99
CA ALA A 144 -16.28 -17.30 -8.84
C ALA A 144 -17.16 -18.34 -8.13
N GLY A 145 -18.45 -18.03 -7.93
CA GLY A 145 -19.43 -18.96 -7.37
C GLY A 145 -19.62 -20.23 -8.20
N VAL A 146 -19.72 -20.11 -9.53
CA VAL A 146 -19.83 -21.27 -10.44
C VAL A 146 -18.61 -22.18 -10.34
N VAL A 147 -17.40 -21.61 -10.31
CA VAL A 147 -16.14 -22.37 -10.17
C VAL A 147 -16.08 -23.06 -8.80
N SER A 148 -16.45 -22.38 -7.71
CA SER A 148 -16.48 -22.98 -6.37
C SER A 148 -17.48 -24.13 -6.27
N LEU A 149 -18.67 -24.00 -6.85
CA LEU A 149 -19.67 -25.07 -6.87
C LEU A 149 -19.22 -26.27 -7.72
N GLY A 150 -18.61 -26.02 -8.89
CA GLY A 150 -18.06 -27.07 -9.74
C GLY A 150 -16.93 -27.85 -9.08
N THR A 151 -16.01 -27.16 -8.41
CA THR A 151 -14.92 -27.81 -7.67
C THR A 151 -15.44 -28.61 -6.48
N ALA A 152 -16.40 -28.08 -5.70
CA ALA A 152 -17.06 -28.82 -4.62
C ALA A 152 -17.75 -30.10 -5.14
N TRP A 153 -18.46 -30.02 -6.27
CA TRP A 153 -19.10 -31.18 -6.89
C TRP A 153 -18.08 -32.24 -7.31
N LEU A 154 -16.97 -31.85 -7.93
CA LEU A 154 -15.89 -32.77 -8.32
C LEU A 154 -15.28 -33.49 -7.12
N VAL A 155 -15.05 -32.76 -6.01
CA VAL A 155 -14.54 -33.34 -4.75
C VAL A 155 -15.53 -34.36 -4.18
N ILE A 156 -16.83 -34.02 -4.13
CA ILE A 156 -17.88 -34.93 -3.67
C ILE A 156 -17.97 -36.17 -4.55
N ALA A 157 -17.95 -36.00 -5.87
CA ALA A 157 -18.00 -37.10 -6.84
C ALA A 157 -16.80 -38.04 -6.69
N HIS A 158 -15.59 -37.49 -6.53
CA HIS A 158 -14.37 -38.25 -6.30
C HIS A 158 -14.42 -39.07 -4.99
N TYR A 159 -14.89 -38.45 -3.90
CA TYR A 159 -15.02 -39.12 -2.61
C TYR A 159 -16.06 -40.25 -2.64
N ARG A 160 -17.21 -40.03 -3.31
CA ARG A 160 -18.24 -41.06 -3.52
C ARG A 160 -17.70 -42.24 -4.34
N ARG A 161 -16.94 -41.98 -5.41
CA ARG A 161 -16.34 -43.02 -6.26
C ARG A 161 -15.34 -43.90 -5.49
N ARG A 162 -14.57 -43.32 -4.56
CA ARG A 162 -13.62 -44.05 -3.70
C ARG A 162 -14.27 -44.86 -2.57
N ARG A 163 -15.52 -44.61 -2.19
CA ARG A 163 -16.25 -45.44 -1.21
C ARG A 163 -16.93 -46.67 -1.81
N ILE A 164 -17.13 -46.68 -3.13
CA ILE A 164 -17.84 -47.73 -3.85
C ILE A 164 -16.87 -48.80 -4.41
N ASN A 165 -15.57 -48.47 -4.48
CA ASN A 165 -14.47 -49.41 -4.73
C ASN A 165 -13.78 -49.78 -3.42
#